data_AF-A0A6N2MEE0-F1
#
_entry.id   AF-A0A6N2MEE0-F1
#
_cell.length_a   1.000
_cell.length_b   1.000
_cell.length_c   1.000
_cell.angle_alpha   90.00
_cell.angle_beta   90.00
_cell.angle_gamma   90.00
#
_symmetry.space_group_name_H-M   'P 1'
#
loop_
_entity.id
_entity.type
_entity.pdbx_description
1 polymer ?
#
loop_
_entity_poly.entity_id
_entity_poly.type
_entity_poly.pdbx_seq_one_letter_code
_entity_poly.pdbx_strand_id
1 'polypeptide(L)'
;MLSQVVAAYMMIEALNKKGYNGFTFSVPSWNEVLTILGLAAPLFVMMISRVAFWALVTYFATSLGTNAVAAHQYGVNLFSQTAQSFMPELIYGINRNLSKARILLSSLVIIGATLGLVLGIVGTSVPWFFPNIFTPDQTVVQEMHKVLIPYFIALSVSPGTHSLDGALLAGRDLKFISLSTFGCFSLGAVLLILARNGGYGLPGCWFALVGFQWVRFFLNLQRLLSPDGVLYSEDMSRYNLEKLKEA
;
A
#
# COMPACT_ATOMS: atom_id res chain seq x y z
N MET A 1 9.13 6.75 -19.33
CA MET A 1 8.52 7.84 -20.12
C MET A 1 7.65 7.33 -21.26
N LEU A 2 8.11 6.39 -22.10
CA LEU A 2 7.30 5.83 -23.20
C LEU A 2 5.94 5.28 -22.74
N SER A 3 5.90 4.53 -21.63
CA SER A 3 4.67 3.96 -21.08
C SER A 3 3.63 5.00 -20.66
N GLN A 4 4.07 6.16 -20.13
CA GLN A 4 3.16 7.24 -19.74
C GLN A 4 2.55 7.93 -20.97
N VAL A 5 3.34 8.12 -22.03
CA VAL A 5 2.85 8.69 -23.29
C VAL A 5 1.82 7.75 -23.92
N VAL A 6 2.13 6.45 -24.00
CA VAL A 6 1.18 5.44 -24.51
C VAL A 6 -0.10 5.41 -23.66
N ALA A 7 0.01 5.43 -22.33
CA ALA A 7 -1.15 5.46 -21.45
C ALA A 7 -2.01 6.73 -21.65
N ALA A 8 -1.39 7.90 -21.87
CA ALA A 8 -2.10 9.14 -22.15
C ALA A 8 -2.91 9.05 -23.46
N TYR A 9 -2.30 8.54 -24.53
CA TYR A 9 -3.02 8.32 -25.79
C TYR A 9 -4.17 7.32 -25.65
N MET A 10 -3.94 6.20 -24.95
CA MET A 10 -5.00 5.21 -24.68
C MET A 10 -6.13 5.79 -23.84
N MET A 11 -5.83 6.65 -22.87
CA MET A 11 -6.84 7.34 -22.06
C MET A 11 -7.67 8.30 -22.91
N ILE A 12 -7.04 9.11 -23.77
CA ILE A 12 -7.72 10.01 -24.69
C ILE A 12 -8.62 9.23 -25.65
N GLU A 13 -8.12 8.13 -26.21
CA GLU A 13 -8.91 7.26 -27.10
C GLU A 13 -10.11 6.64 -26.37
N ALA A 14 -9.93 6.19 -25.12
CA ALA A 14 -11.01 5.63 -24.31
C ALA A 14 -12.07 6.69 -23.95
N LEU A 15 -11.66 7.94 -23.67
CA LEU A 15 -12.57 9.06 -23.43
C LEU A 15 -13.38 9.40 -24.69
N ASN A 16 -12.71 9.46 -25.85
CA ASN A 16 -13.35 9.69 -27.15
C ASN A 16 -14.37 8.60 -27.48
N LYS A 17 -14.04 7.33 -27.23
CA LYS A 17 -14.96 6.19 -27.40
C LYS A 17 -16.19 6.27 -26.48
N LYS A 18 -16.08 6.93 -25.32
CA LYS A 18 -17.21 7.19 -24.40
C LYS A 18 -18.02 8.45 -24.75
N GLY A 19 -17.68 9.14 -25.84
CA GLY A 19 -18.37 10.35 -26.29
C GLY A 19 -17.87 11.65 -25.64
N TYR A 20 -16.80 11.59 -24.84
CA TYR A 20 -16.12 12.79 -24.34
C TYR A 20 -15.14 13.32 -25.39
N ASN A 21 -14.83 14.61 -25.37
CA ASN A 21 -13.72 15.15 -26.15
C ASN A 21 -12.47 15.18 -25.28
N GLY A 22 -11.59 14.19 -25.45
CA GLY A 22 -10.36 14.04 -24.65
C GLY A 22 -9.32 15.15 -24.86
N PHE A 23 -9.52 16.03 -25.85
CA PHE A 23 -8.66 17.20 -26.10
C PHE A 23 -9.29 18.51 -25.64
N THR A 24 -10.52 18.51 -25.12
CA THR A 24 -11.15 19.72 -24.62
C THR A 24 -10.46 20.17 -23.33
N PHE A 25 -10.01 21.43 -23.32
CA PHE A 25 -9.54 22.09 -22.12
C PHE A 25 -10.71 22.79 -21.42
N SER A 26 -10.95 22.46 -20.16
CA SER A 26 -11.95 23.13 -19.32
C SER A 26 -11.35 23.46 -17.96
N VAL A 27 -11.67 24.63 -17.44
CA VAL A 27 -11.29 25.02 -16.07
C VAL A 27 -12.34 24.44 -15.11
N PRO A 28 -11.95 23.67 -14.09
CA PRO A 28 -12.90 23.06 -13.19
C PRO A 28 -13.63 24.10 -12.34
N SER A 29 -14.92 23.88 -12.13
CA SER A 29 -15.73 24.64 -11.19
C SER A 29 -15.32 24.36 -9.74
N TRP A 30 -15.75 25.22 -8.81
CA TRP A 30 -15.41 25.05 -7.39
C TRP A 30 -15.92 23.71 -6.82
N ASN A 31 -17.09 23.24 -7.27
CA ASN A 31 -17.63 21.94 -6.86
C ASN A 31 -16.76 20.79 -7.38
N GLU A 32 -16.29 20.85 -8.63
CA GLU A 32 -15.38 19.85 -9.20
C GLU A 32 -14.03 19.84 -8.47
N VAL A 33 -13.51 21.01 -8.10
CA VAL A 33 -12.30 21.13 -7.26
C VAL A 33 -12.50 20.43 -5.91
N LEU A 34 -13.65 20.63 -5.26
CA LEU A 34 -13.97 19.95 -4.00
C LEU A 34 -14.10 18.43 -4.17
N THR A 35 -14.66 17.95 -5.28
CA THR A 35 -14.71 16.52 -5.60
C THR A 35 -13.31 15.94 -5.81
N ILE A 36 -12.46 16.64 -6.56
CA ILE A 36 -11.05 16.25 -6.76
C ILE A 36 -10.32 16.21 -5.42
N LEU A 37 -10.51 17.20 -4.56
CA LEU A 37 -9.94 17.22 -3.21
C LEU A 37 -10.47 16.07 -2.34
N GLY A 38 -11.75 15.73 -2.45
CA GLY A 38 -12.38 14.61 -1.75
C GLY A 38 -11.73 13.25 -2.08
N LEU A 39 -11.17 13.11 -3.28
CA LEU A 39 -10.42 11.93 -3.71
C LEU A 39 -8.92 12.05 -3.41
N ALA A 40 -8.33 13.22 -3.64
CA ALA A 40 -6.89 13.45 -3.54
C ALA A 40 -6.40 13.56 -2.08
N ALA A 41 -7.16 14.21 -1.19
CA ALA A 41 -6.76 14.42 0.19
C ALA A 41 -6.58 13.12 0.98
N PRO A 42 -7.49 12.13 0.92
CA PRO A 42 -7.28 10.85 1.59
C PRO A 42 -6.05 10.09 1.04
N LEU A 43 -5.81 10.16 -0.27
CA LEU A 43 -4.63 9.56 -0.90
C LEU A 43 -3.35 10.25 -0.41
N PHE A 44 -3.36 11.58 -0.31
CA PHE A 44 -2.26 12.36 0.21
C PHE A 44 -1.94 11.99 1.65
N VAL A 45 -2.95 11.95 2.53
CA VAL A 45 -2.79 11.57 3.95
C VAL A 45 -2.24 10.15 4.07
N MET A 46 -2.75 9.21 3.28
CA MET A 46 -2.25 7.85 3.25
C MET A 46 -0.76 7.79 2.85
N MET A 47 -0.37 8.48 1.77
CA MET A 47 1.01 8.46 1.27
C MET A 47 1.97 9.17 2.23
N ILE A 48 1.60 10.35 2.74
CA ILE A 48 2.46 11.10 3.65
C ILE A 48 2.64 10.36 4.98
N SER A 49 1.60 9.68 5.49
CA SER A 49 1.71 8.87 6.71
C SER A 49 2.73 7.73 6.56
N ARG A 50 2.78 7.09 5.37
CA ARG A 50 3.74 6.03 5.08
C ARG A 50 5.16 6.58 5.00
N VAL A 51 5.35 7.68 4.26
CA VAL A 51 6.65 8.33 4.11
C VAL A 51 7.16 8.82 5.46
N ALA A 52 6.31 9.46 6.26
CA ALA A 52 6.65 9.94 7.58
C ALA A 52 7.02 8.80 8.54
N PHE A 53 6.29 7.69 8.53
CA PHE A 53 6.64 6.52 9.35
C PHE A 53 8.01 5.96 8.98
N TRP A 54 8.29 5.75 7.69
CA TRP A 54 9.59 5.28 7.22
C TRP A 54 10.71 6.25 7.54
N ALA A 55 10.47 7.56 7.40
CA ALA A 55 11.42 8.59 7.79
C ALA A 55 11.72 8.55 9.29
N LEU A 56 10.70 8.31 10.13
CA LEU A 56 10.85 8.21 11.58
C LEU A 56 11.61 6.96 12.01
N VAL A 57 11.29 5.79 11.43
CA VAL A 57 12.06 4.56 11.65
C VAL A 57 13.51 4.76 11.22
N THR A 58 13.75 5.35 10.04
CA THR A 58 15.09 5.63 9.53
C THR A 58 15.84 6.61 10.43
N TYR A 59 15.19 7.68 10.87
CA TYR A 59 15.77 8.66 11.79
C TYR A 59 16.22 8.02 13.11
N PHE A 60 15.45 7.05 13.62
CA PHE A 60 15.84 6.30 14.81
C PHE A 60 16.86 5.18 14.54
N ALA A 61 17.02 4.75 13.27
CA ALA A 61 17.82 3.59 12.88
C ALA A 61 19.07 3.92 12.06
N THR A 62 19.38 5.18 11.77
CA THR A 62 20.28 5.63 10.68
C THR A 62 21.62 4.87 10.58
N SER A 63 21.68 3.86 9.70
CA SER A 63 22.40 3.91 8.42
C SER A 63 21.81 2.87 7.44
N LEU A 64 21.11 3.29 6.38
CA LEU A 64 20.76 2.39 5.26
C LEU A 64 20.74 3.18 3.94
N GLY A 65 21.40 2.60 2.93
CA GLY A 65 21.65 3.21 1.62
C GLY A 65 20.50 3.10 0.62
N THR A 66 20.56 3.96 -0.39
CA THR A 66 19.51 4.27 -1.39
C THR A 66 19.14 3.12 -2.34
N ASN A 67 20.03 2.16 -2.56
CA ASN A 67 19.86 1.12 -3.60
C ASN A 67 18.86 0.00 -3.21
N ALA A 68 18.72 -0.32 -1.92
CA ALA A 68 17.74 -1.31 -1.44
C ALA A 68 16.29 -0.80 -1.51
N VAL A 69 16.10 0.51 -1.37
CA VAL A 69 14.78 1.17 -1.43
C VAL A 69 14.21 1.12 -2.85
N ALA A 70 15.06 1.29 -3.88
CA ALA A 70 14.64 1.27 -5.27
C ALA A 70 14.12 -0.12 -5.72
N ALA A 71 14.77 -1.20 -5.29
CA ALA A 71 14.34 -2.57 -5.58
C ALA A 71 13.03 -2.94 -4.86
N HIS A 72 12.87 -2.50 -3.61
CA HIS A 72 11.63 -2.66 -2.83
C HIS A 72 10.46 -1.93 -3.51
N GLN A 73 10.68 -0.72 -4.02
CA GLN A 73 9.65 0.07 -4.71
C GLN A 73 9.14 -0.59 -6.00
N TYR A 74 9.98 -1.26 -6.78
CA TYR A 74 9.54 -1.87 -8.05
C TYR A 74 8.67 -3.13 -7.82
N GLY A 75 9.07 -4.02 -6.90
CA GLY A 75 8.32 -5.25 -6.60
C GLY A 75 6.98 -5.00 -5.91
N VAL A 76 6.92 -4.02 -5.01
CA VAL A 76 5.72 -3.62 -4.28
C VAL A 76 4.65 -2.99 -5.18
N ASN A 77 5.07 -2.28 -6.23
CA ASN A 77 4.16 -1.57 -7.12
C ASN A 77 3.36 -2.50 -8.05
N LEU A 78 3.90 -3.66 -8.42
CA LEU A 78 3.23 -4.58 -9.36
C LEU A 78 1.91 -5.14 -8.81
N PHE A 79 1.86 -5.49 -7.51
CA PHE A 79 0.68 -6.11 -6.90
C PHE A 79 -0.44 -5.11 -6.62
N SER A 80 -0.07 -3.93 -6.12
CA SER A 80 -1.01 -2.82 -5.93
C SER A 80 -1.63 -2.39 -7.27
N GLN A 81 -0.83 -2.35 -8.34
CA GLN A 81 -1.30 -2.03 -9.69
C GLN A 81 -2.20 -3.12 -10.28
N THR A 82 -1.94 -4.40 -10.00
CA THR A 82 -2.81 -5.50 -10.46
C THR A 82 -4.21 -5.37 -9.87
N ALA A 83 -4.32 -5.13 -8.57
CA ALA A 83 -5.61 -4.89 -7.93
C ALA A 83 -6.30 -3.63 -8.50
N GLN A 84 -5.56 -2.52 -8.64
CA GLN A 84 -6.11 -1.27 -9.17
C GLN A 84 -6.51 -1.33 -10.65
N SER A 85 -5.90 -2.22 -11.44
CA SER A 85 -6.20 -2.32 -12.87
C SER A 85 -7.43 -3.18 -13.16
N PHE A 86 -7.57 -4.32 -12.48
CA PHE A 86 -8.61 -5.31 -12.81
C PHE A 86 -9.83 -5.24 -11.90
N MET A 87 -9.65 -4.84 -10.64
CA MET A 87 -10.71 -4.89 -9.65
C MET A 87 -11.80 -3.82 -9.85
N PRO A 88 -11.52 -2.59 -10.36
CA PRO A 88 -12.58 -1.61 -10.60
C PRO A 88 -13.62 -2.07 -11.63
N GLU A 89 -13.22 -2.78 -12.70
CA GLU A 89 -14.15 -3.34 -13.69
C GLU A 89 -15.03 -4.43 -13.07
N LEU A 90 -14.48 -5.26 -12.17
CA LEU A 90 -15.25 -6.32 -11.52
C LEU A 90 -16.21 -5.79 -10.45
N ILE A 91 -15.90 -4.65 -9.82
CA ILE A 91 -16.72 -4.03 -8.77
C ILE A 91 -17.76 -3.06 -9.35
N TYR A 92 -17.36 -2.18 -10.27
CA TYR A 92 -18.15 -1.06 -10.79
C TYR A 92 -18.35 -1.07 -12.31
N GLY A 93 -17.70 -1.98 -13.03
CA GLY A 93 -17.74 -2.05 -14.49
C GLY A 93 -19.04 -2.63 -15.03
N ILE A 94 -19.16 -2.60 -16.36
CA ILE A 94 -20.34 -3.11 -17.07
C ILE A 94 -20.45 -4.63 -16.88
N ASN A 95 -19.30 -5.32 -16.81
CA ASN A 95 -19.21 -6.76 -16.56
C ASN A 95 -19.02 -7.08 -15.06
N ARG A 96 -19.72 -6.36 -14.18
CA ARG A 96 -19.63 -6.53 -12.71
C ARG A 96 -19.75 -8.00 -12.31
N ASN A 97 -18.77 -8.48 -11.55
CA ASN A 97 -18.78 -9.83 -11.00
C ASN A 97 -18.00 -9.88 -9.68
N LEU A 98 -18.73 -9.74 -8.57
CA LEU A 98 -18.15 -9.74 -7.22
C LEU A 98 -17.51 -11.08 -6.86
N SER A 99 -18.01 -12.20 -7.40
CA SER A 99 -17.41 -13.52 -7.20
C SER A 99 -15.99 -13.57 -7.78
N LYS A 100 -15.81 -13.09 -9.02
CA LYS A 100 -14.48 -12.95 -9.63
C LYS A 100 -13.60 -11.95 -8.88
N ALA A 101 -14.16 -10.85 -8.37
CA ALA A 101 -13.41 -9.89 -7.56
C ALA A 101 -12.87 -10.52 -6.26
N ARG A 102 -13.66 -11.37 -5.60
CA ARG A 102 -13.24 -12.13 -4.41
C ARG A 102 -12.18 -13.17 -4.74
N ILE A 103 -12.34 -13.92 -5.83
CA ILE A 103 -11.32 -14.88 -6.30
C ILE A 103 -9.99 -14.17 -6.61
N LEU A 104 -10.06 -13.00 -7.26
CA LEU A 104 -8.89 -12.16 -7.53
C LEU A 104 -8.24 -11.71 -6.22
N LEU A 105 -9.01 -11.24 -5.24
CA LEU A 105 -8.49 -10.88 -3.93
C LEU A 105 -7.79 -12.06 -3.24
N SER A 106 -8.45 -13.22 -3.18
CA SER A 106 -7.89 -14.43 -2.57
C SER A 106 -6.59 -14.84 -3.26
N SER A 107 -6.54 -14.79 -4.59
CA SER A 107 -5.34 -15.09 -5.36
C SER A 107 -4.21 -14.11 -5.06
N LEU A 108 -4.51 -12.81 -4.99
CA LEU A 108 -3.53 -11.78 -4.64
C LEU A 108 -2.99 -11.94 -3.22
N VAL A 109 -3.84 -12.34 -2.26
CA VAL A 109 -3.40 -12.61 -0.88
C VAL A 109 -2.48 -13.84 -0.82
N ILE A 110 -2.82 -14.93 -1.52
CA ILE A 110 -2.00 -16.15 -1.58
C ILE A 110 -0.66 -15.87 -2.26
N ILE A 111 -0.68 -15.20 -3.41
CA ILE A 111 0.53 -14.82 -4.14
C ILE A 111 1.37 -13.86 -3.29
N GLY A 112 0.74 -12.88 -2.63
CA GLY A 112 1.40 -11.96 -1.73
C GLY A 112 2.08 -12.66 -0.55
N ALA A 113 1.41 -13.65 0.07
CA ALA A 113 1.96 -14.42 1.18
C ALA A 113 3.12 -15.33 0.72
N THR A 114 2.95 -16.06 -0.38
CA THR A 114 4.00 -16.93 -0.93
C THR A 114 5.24 -16.14 -1.35
N LEU A 115 5.06 -15.03 -2.06
CA LEU A 115 6.16 -14.16 -2.44
C LEU A 115 6.79 -13.49 -1.22
N GLY A 116 5.99 -13.01 -0.28
CA GLY A 116 6.49 -12.42 0.97
C GLY A 116 7.39 -13.41 1.73
N LEU A 117 6.96 -14.67 1.85
CA LEU A 117 7.77 -15.73 2.45
C LEU A 117 9.08 -15.95 1.69
N VAL A 118 9.03 -16.08 0.36
CA VAL A 118 10.25 -16.27 -0.45
C VAL A 118 11.20 -15.09 -0.29
N LEU A 119 10.70 -13.85 -0.39
CA LEU A 119 11.50 -12.65 -0.21
C LEU A 119 12.06 -12.53 1.20
N GLY A 120 11.29 -12.89 2.22
CA GLY A 120 11.73 -12.95 3.60
C GLY A 120 12.86 -13.97 3.78
N ILE A 121 12.69 -15.20 3.28
CA ILE A 121 13.72 -16.25 3.37
C ILE A 121 14.99 -15.79 2.69
N VAL A 122 14.92 -15.33 1.43
CA VAL A 122 16.10 -14.91 0.66
C VAL A 122 16.75 -13.69 1.31
N GLY A 123 15.95 -12.68 1.64
CA GLY A 123 16.41 -11.43 2.24
C GLY A 123 17.08 -11.61 3.59
N THR A 124 16.63 -12.58 4.40
CA THR A 124 17.23 -12.89 5.71
C THR A 124 18.41 -13.84 5.59
N SER A 125 18.38 -14.79 4.66
CA SER A 125 19.45 -15.80 4.51
C SER A 125 20.78 -15.17 4.10
N VAL A 126 20.76 -14.18 3.20
CA VAL A 126 22.01 -13.57 2.70
C VAL A 126 22.77 -12.84 3.82
N PRO A 127 22.18 -11.94 4.62
CA PRO A 127 22.86 -11.34 5.77
C PRO A 127 23.17 -12.34 6.88
N TRP A 128 22.38 -13.41 7.02
CA TRP A 128 22.64 -14.43 8.04
C TRP A 128 23.93 -15.21 7.76
N PHE A 129 24.08 -15.74 6.55
CA PHE A 129 25.22 -16.59 6.17
C PHE A 129 26.41 -15.83 5.57
N PHE A 130 26.16 -14.68 4.95
CA PHE A 130 27.18 -13.89 4.25
C PHE A 130 27.15 -12.40 4.65
N PRO A 131 27.19 -12.06 5.96
CA PRO A 131 27.12 -10.67 6.41
C PRO A 131 28.28 -9.79 5.89
N ASN A 132 29.45 -10.41 5.66
CA ASN A 132 30.65 -9.73 5.17
C ASN A 132 30.53 -9.15 3.76
N ILE A 133 29.50 -9.53 2.99
CA ILE A 133 29.18 -8.90 1.68
C ILE A 133 28.72 -7.45 1.87
N PHE A 134 28.06 -7.16 2.98
CA PHE A 134 27.52 -5.82 3.26
C PHE A 134 28.51 -4.95 4.03
N THR A 135 29.25 -5.54 4.98
CA THR A 135 30.22 -4.81 5.79
C THR A 135 31.26 -5.76 6.39
N PRO A 136 32.56 -5.39 6.42
CA PRO A 136 33.58 -6.16 7.11
C PRO A 136 33.59 -5.93 8.64
N ASP A 137 32.87 -4.92 9.15
CA ASP A 137 32.86 -4.56 10.57
C ASP A 137 31.97 -5.51 11.40
N GLN A 138 32.60 -6.27 12.30
CA GLN A 138 31.90 -7.26 13.12
C GLN A 138 30.91 -6.65 14.12
N THR A 139 31.11 -5.40 14.55
CA THR A 139 30.14 -4.75 15.43
C THR A 139 28.83 -4.45 14.69
N VAL A 140 28.92 -4.04 13.43
CA VAL A 140 27.76 -3.83 12.56
C VAL A 140 27.08 -5.16 12.23
N VAL A 141 27.85 -6.23 11.97
CA VAL A 141 27.30 -7.58 11.74
C VAL A 141 26.48 -8.07 12.94
N GLN A 142 26.97 -7.88 14.17
CA GLN A 142 26.23 -8.25 15.38
C GLN A 142 24.90 -7.50 15.51
N GLU A 143 24.87 -6.20 15.19
CA GLU A 143 23.63 -5.41 15.18
C GLU A 143 22.67 -5.86 14.06
N MET A 144 23.20 -6.19 12.88
CA MET A 144 22.41 -6.75 11.77
C MET A 144 21.74 -8.06 12.19
N HIS A 145 22.46 -9.00 12.82
CA HIS A 145 21.86 -10.28 13.23
C HIS A 145 20.74 -10.12 14.27
N LYS A 146 20.79 -9.12 15.14
CA LYS A 146 19.72 -8.82 16.12
C LYS A 146 18.39 -8.45 15.46
N VAL A 147 18.43 -7.92 14.24
CA VAL A 147 17.24 -7.43 13.52
C VAL A 147 16.74 -8.37 12.42
N LEU A 148 17.41 -9.49 12.18
CA LEU A 148 17.04 -10.40 11.07
C LEU A 148 15.67 -11.07 11.24
N ILE A 149 15.30 -11.40 12.48
CA ILE A 149 13.98 -11.96 12.78
C ILE A 149 12.88 -10.92 12.51
N PRO A 150 12.91 -9.70 13.10
CA PRO A 150 11.86 -8.73 12.79
C PRO A 150 11.92 -8.24 11.34
N TYR A 151 13.09 -8.22 10.68
CA TYR A 151 13.20 -8.02 9.24
C TYR A 151 12.42 -9.07 8.44
N PHE A 152 12.63 -10.36 8.72
CA PHE A 152 11.88 -11.46 8.09
C PHE A 152 10.37 -11.29 8.25
N ILE A 153 9.91 -11.05 9.48
CA ILE A 153 8.49 -10.92 9.82
C ILE A 153 7.86 -9.70 9.13
N ALA A 154 8.61 -8.60 9.00
CA ALA A 154 8.15 -7.42 8.28
C ALA A 154 8.04 -7.71 6.77
N LEU A 155 9.08 -8.29 6.16
CA LEU A 155 9.09 -8.58 4.72
C LEU A 155 8.02 -9.60 4.32
N SER A 156 7.74 -10.59 5.17
CA SER A 156 6.81 -11.68 4.84
C SER A 156 5.39 -11.20 4.58
N VAL A 157 4.98 -10.09 5.21
CA VAL A 157 3.62 -9.56 5.09
C VAL A 157 3.51 -8.43 4.06
N SER A 158 4.62 -7.77 3.69
CA SER A 158 4.59 -6.56 2.86
C SER A 158 3.84 -6.75 1.52
N PRO A 159 4.13 -7.79 0.71
CA PRO A 159 3.44 -7.94 -0.58
C PRO A 159 1.93 -8.20 -0.44
N GLY A 160 1.53 -8.93 0.62
CA GLY A 160 0.13 -9.12 0.98
C GLY A 160 -0.55 -7.79 1.34
N THR A 161 0.07 -7.00 2.23
CA THR A 161 -0.46 -5.68 2.64
C THR A 161 -0.64 -4.75 1.44
N HIS A 162 0.31 -4.72 0.51
CA HIS A 162 0.23 -3.89 -0.69
C HIS A 162 -0.86 -4.34 -1.65
N SER A 163 -1.11 -5.65 -1.75
CA SER A 163 -2.24 -6.19 -2.53
C SER A 163 -3.59 -5.74 -1.95
N LEU A 164 -3.73 -5.80 -0.61
CA LEU A 164 -4.93 -5.36 0.09
C LEU A 164 -5.14 -3.83 -0.01
N ASP A 165 -4.08 -3.05 0.13
CA ASP A 165 -4.12 -1.60 -0.12
C ASP A 165 -4.64 -1.31 -1.54
N GLY A 166 -4.10 -2.01 -2.54
CA GLY A 166 -4.52 -1.87 -3.94
C GLY A 166 -5.99 -2.22 -4.14
N ALA A 167 -6.48 -3.27 -3.48
CA ALA A 167 -7.88 -3.67 -3.53
C ALA A 167 -8.83 -2.64 -2.90
N LEU A 168 -8.44 -2.05 -1.76
CA LEU A 168 -9.22 -0.98 -1.11
C LEU A 168 -9.24 0.31 -1.96
N LEU A 169 -8.12 0.64 -2.59
CA LEU A 169 -8.03 1.77 -3.54
C LEU A 169 -8.90 1.53 -4.76
N ALA A 170 -8.88 0.32 -5.32
CA ALA A 170 -9.74 -0.07 -6.43
C ALA A 170 -11.23 0.00 -6.05
N GLY A 171 -11.55 -0.40 -4.83
CA GLY A 171 -12.88 -0.29 -4.22
C GLY A 171 -13.25 1.11 -3.71
N ARG A 172 -12.43 2.13 -3.97
CA ARG A 172 -12.66 3.53 -3.57
C ARG A 172 -12.94 3.73 -2.07
N ASP A 173 -12.47 2.84 -1.19
CA ASP A 173 -12.62 3.00 0.26
C ASP A 173 -11.53 3.94 0.83
N LEU A 174 -11.47 5.14 0.26
CA LEU A 174 -10.39 6.11 0.46
C LEU A 174 -10.39 6.68 1.88
N LYS A 175 -11.57 6.86 2.49
CA LYS A 175 -11.69 7.35 3.86
C LYS A 175 -11.12 6.34 4.85
N PHE A 176 -11.49 5.07 4.71
CA PHE A 176 -10.95 4.01 5.57
C PHE A 176 -9.44 3.92 5.44
N ILE A 177 -8.91 3.80 4.21
CA ILE A 177 -7.47 3.56 4.01
C ILE A 177 -6.63 4.74 4.53
N SER A 178 -7.12 5.97 4.39
CA SER A 178 -6.48 7.17 4.92
C SER A 178 -6.46 7.17 6.44
N LEU A 179 -7.63 6.98 7.07
CA LEU A 179 -7.76 7.04 8.52
C LEU A 179 -7.03 5.90 9.22
N SER A 180 -7.13 4.67 8.67
CA SER A 180 -6.45 3.50 9.22
C SER A 180 -4.92 3.64 9.10
N THR A 181 -4.41 4.11 7.96
CA THR A 181 -2.96 4.33 7.77
C THR A 181 -2.45 5.43 8.68
N PHE A 182 -3.18 6.55 8.82
CA PHE A 182 -2.81 7.64 9.74
C PHE A 182 -2.84 7.21 11.20
N GLY A 183 -3.85 6.42 11.60
CA GLY A 183 -3.94 5.82 12.93
C GLY A 183 -2.77 4.89 13.22
N CYS A 184 -2.42 4.01 12.28
CA CYS A 184 -1.25 3.14 12.38
C CYS A 184 0.05 3.95 12.49
N PHE A 185 0.19 5.03 11.71
CA PHE A 185 1.34 5.93 11.80
C PHE A 185 1.44 6.58 13.18
N SER A 186 0.35 7.17 13.66
CA SER A 186 0.33 7.87 14.96
C SER A 186 0.67 6.92 16.11
N LEU A 187 0.05 5.73 16.14
CA LEU A 187 0.35 4.71 17.16
C LEU A 187 1.77 4.16 17.01
N GLY A 188 2.22 3.90 15.79
CA GLY A 188 3.58 3.45 15.51
C GLY A 188 4.63 4.47 15.92
N ALA A 189 4.37 5.77 15.74
CA ALA A 189 5.26 6.85 16.16
C ALA A 189 5.38 6.90 17.69
N VAL A 190 4.26 6.76 18.41
CA VAL A 190 4.28 6.66 19.88
C VAL A 190 5.08 5.43 20.33
N LEU A 191 4.86 4.27 19.71
CA LEU A 191 5.62 3.05 20.01
C LEU A 191 7.12 3.21 19.77
N LEU A 192 7.51 3.88 18.68
CA LEU A 192 8.92 4.17 18.39
C LEU A 192 9.56 5.09 19.45
N ILE A 193 8.84 6.13 19.89
CA ILE A 193 9.30 7.03 20.96
C ILE A 193 9.46 6.26 22.27
N LEU A 194 8.51 5.38 22.61
CA LEU A 194 8.58 4.54 23.80
C LEU A 194 9.72 3.53 23.73
N ALA A 195 9.92 2.89 22.57
CA ALA A 195 11.02 1.94 22.35
C ALA A 195 12.39 2.63 22.52
N ARG A 196 12.53 3.87 22.03
CA ARG A 196 13.73 4.69 22.22
C ARG A 196 13.96 4.99 23.69
N ASN A 197 12.95 5.50 24.39
CA ASN A 197 13.10 5.91 25.79
C ASN A 197 13.29 4.70 26.74
N GLY A 198 12.77 3.53 26.37
CA GLY A 198 12.92 2.28 27.12
C GLY A 198 14.23 1.52 26.87
N GLY A 199 15.14 2.03 26.03
CA GLY A 199 16.44 1.40 25.79
C GLY A 199 16.41 0.16 24.89
N TYR A 200 15.32 -0.08 24.16
CA TYR A 200 15.17 -1.25 23.27
C TYR A 200 16.00 -1.14 21.97
N GLY A 201 16.62 0.01 21.71
CA GLY A 201 17.56 0.24 20.63
C GLY A 201 17.01 -0.09 19.23
N LEU A 202 17.89 -0.59 18.38
CA LEU A 202 17.57 -0.93 16.99
C LEU A 202 16.51 -2.05 16.87
N PRO A 203 16.55 -3.16 17.64
CA PRO A 203 15.49 -4.18 17.60
C PRO A 203 14.10 -3.62 17.92
N GLY A 204 14.00 -2.70 18.90
CA GLY A 204 12.74 -2.02 19.22
C GLY A 204 12.13 -1.27 18.03
N CYS A 205 12.98 -0.60 17.23
CA CYS A 205 12.54 0.09 16.02
C CYS A 205 12.00 -0.89 14.96
N TRP A 206 12.67 -2.03 14.79
CA TRP A 206 12.26 -3.06 13.85
C TRP A 206 10.97 -3.77 14.28
N PHE A 207 10.76 -4.02 15.58
CA PHE A 207 9.50 -4.56 16.07
C PHE A 207 8.34 -3.56 15.96
N ALA A 208 8.59 -2.26 16.11
CA ALA A 208 7.59 -1.24 15.81
C ALA A 208 7.20 -1.24 14.32
N LEU A 209 8.16 -1.44 13.41
CA LEU A 209 7.89 -1.63 11.98
C LEU A 209 7.07 -2.90 11.71
N VAL A 210 7.40 -4.02 12.35
CA VAL A 210 6.60 -5.26 12.28
C VAL A 210 5.15 -4.99 12.70
N GLY A 211 4.94 -4.37 13.86
CA GLY A 211 3.61 -4.01 14.34
C GLY A 211 2.85 -3.14 13.34
N PHE A 212 3.50 -2.09 12.81
CA PHE A 212 2.91 -1.22 11.80
C PHE A 212 2.47 -2.00 10.55
N GLN A 213 3.28 -2.91 10.02
CA GLN A 213 2.94 -3.66 8.82
C GLN A 213 1.81 -4.67 9.04
N TRP A 214 1.87 -5.43 10.15
CA TRP A 214 0.89 -6.48 10.44
C TRP A 214 -0.46 -5.92 10.87
N VAL A 215 -0.50 -4.86 11.67
CA VAL A 215 -1.77 -4.18 12.01
C VAL A 215 -2.46 -3.68 10.74
N ARG A 216 -1.70 -3.07 9.81
CA ARG A 216 -2.26 -2.63 8.53
C ARG A 216 -2.77 -3.79 7.68
N PHE A 217 -2.02 -4.90 7.62
CA PHE A 217 -2.47 -6.11 6.93
C PHE A 217 -3.83 -6.58 7.46
N PHE A 218 -3.94 -6.77 8.78
CA PHE A 218 -5.17 -7.28 9.38
C PHE A 218 -6.34 -6.32 9.25
N LEU A 219 -6.12 -5.02 9.48
CA LEU A 219 -7.18 -4.01 9.33
C LEU A 219 -7.71 -3.98 7.89
N ASN A 220 -6.82 -4.02 6.89
CA ASN A 220 -7.22 -4.02 5.50
C ASN A 220 -7.93 -5.32 5.10
N LEU A 221 -7.42 -6.47 5.55
CA LEU A 221 -8.02 -7.76 5.29
C LEU A 221 -9.42 -7.84 5.91
N GLN A 222 -9.55 -7.44 7.18
CA GLN A 222 -10.83 -7.40 7.88
C GLN A 222 -11.82 -6.47 7.18
N ARG A 223 -11.36 -5.30 6.71
CA ARG A 223 -12.24 -4.37 5.97
C ARG A 223 -12.74 -4.95 4.66
N LEU A 224 -11.89 -5.64 3.91
CA LEU A 224 -12.24 -6.25 2.62
C LEU A 224 -13.14 -7.48 2.78
N LEU A 225 -12.98 -8.24 3.87
CA LEU A 225 -13.81 -9.41 4.20
C LEU A 225 -15.09 -9.06 4.97
N SER A 226 -15.23 -7.82 5.44
CA SER A 226 -16.41 -7.36 6.16
C SER A 226 -17.67 -7.49 5.28
N PRO A 227 -18.83 -7.86 5.84
CA PRO A 227 -20.11 -7.85 5.12
C PRO A 227 -20.44 -6.49 4.50
N ASP A 228 -20.07 -5.41 5.19
CA ASP A 228 -20.22 -4.02 4.71
C ASP A 228 -19.06 -3.57 3.80
N GLY A 229 -18.13 -4.47 3.51
CA GLY A 229 -16.97 -4.23 2.67
C GLY A 229 -17.35 -4.14 1.19
N VAL A 230 -16.49 -3.49 0.40
CA VAL A 230 -16.74 -3.22 -1.03
C VAL A 230 -16.98 -4.47 -1.88
N LEU A 231 -16.51 -5.64 -1.42
CA LEU A 231 -16.67 -6.92 -2.13
C LEU A 231 -17.94 -7.68 -1.76
N TYR A 232 -18.63 -7.27 -0.69
CA TYR A 232 -19.79 -7.97 -0.12
C TYR A 232 -21.05 -7.11 -0.07
N SER A 233 -20.91 -5.78 -0.15
CA SER A 233 -22.05 -4.88 -0.30
C SER A 233 -22.62 -4.96 -1.73
N GLU A 234 -23.81 -5.54 -1.87
CA GLU A 234 -24.54 -5.53 -3.15
C GLU A 234 -25.22 -4.20 -3.44
N ASP A 235 -25.34 -3.35 -2.42
CA ASP A 235 -26.18 -2.17 -2.39
C ASP A 235 -25.52 -0.96 -3.08
N MET A 236 -26.00 -0.64 -4.29
CA MET A 236 -25.54 0.50 -5.09
C MET A 236 -26.15 1.84 -4.66
N SER A 237 -27.02 1.86 -3.64
CA SER A 237 -27.73 3.05 -3.17
C SER A 237 -26.80 4.21 -2.78
N ARG A 238 -25.65 3.92 -2.16
CA ARG A 238 -24.61 4.94 -1.86
C ARG A 238 -24.03 5.61 -3.10
N TYR A 239 -23.88 4.86 -4.21
CA TYR A 239 -23.27 5.35 -5.44
C TYR A 239 -24.25 6.16 -6.29
N ASN A 240 -25.52 5.73 -6.36
CA ASN A 240 -26.57 6.52 -7.01
C ASN A 240 -26.76 7.89 -6.32
N LEU A 241 -26.53 7.96 -5.00
CA LEU A 241 -26.61 9.22 -4.26
C LEU A 241 -25.48 10.21 -4.58
N GLU A 242 -24.26 9.71 -4.86
CA GLU A 242 -23.15 10.54 -5.37
C GLU A 242 -23.42 11.01 -6.80
N LYS A 243 -23.89 10.12 -7.67
CA LYS A 243 -24.24 10.44 -9.06
C LYS A 243 -25.39 11.45 -9.18
N LEU A 244 -26.35 11.41 -8.24
CA LEU A 244 -27.46 12.37 -8.13
C LEU A 244 -27.06 13.72 -7.52
N LYS A 245 -25.91 13.81 -6.83
CA LYS A 245 -25.35 15.08 -6.34
C LYS A 245 -24.45 15.77 -7.37
N GLU A 246 -24.03 15.04 -8.39
CA GLU A 246 -23.16 15.51 -9.49
C GLU A 246 -23.96 15.93 -10.75
N ALA A 247 -25.29 15.78 -10.76
CA ALA A 247 -26.21 16.24 -11.81
C ALA A 247 -26.95 17.50 -11.37
#